data_AF-A0A0U3QT75-F1
#
_entry.id   AF-A0A0U3QT75-F1
#
_cell.length_a   1.000
_cell.length_b   1.000
_cell.length_c   1.000
_cell.angle_alpha   90.00
_cell.angle_beta   90.00
_cell.angle_gamma   90.00
#
_symmetry.space_group_name_H-M   'P 1'
#
loop_
_entity.id
_entity.type
_entity.pdbx_description
1 polymer ?
#
loop_
_entity_poly.entity_id
_entity_poly.type
_entity_poly.pdbx_seq_one_letter_code
_entity_poly.pdbx_strand_id
1 'polypeptide(L)' 'MDAAQISEKGALLEPVGVEGCATCTALAESRQIAREVDDLPAVAHCNVQIRNHPHRRSTDWRMVAEQRVWGVAL' A
#
# COMPACT_ATOMS: atom_id res chain seq x y z
N MET A 1 -10.07 -17.68 31.70
CA MET A 1 -9.49 -16.73 30.70
C MET A 1 -8.56 -17.56 29.85
N ASP A 2 -9.15 -18.23 28.87
CA ASP A 2 -8.53 -19.32 28.14
C ASP A 2 -7.64 -18.76 27.03
N ALA A 3 -6.35 -19.09 27.08
CA ALA A 3 -5.31 -18.65 26.15
C ALA A 3 -5.54 -19.07 24.69
N ALA A 4 -6.54 -19.93 24.44
CA ALA A 4 -6.88 -20.46 23.11
C ALA A 4 -7.56 -19.42 22.18
N GLN A 5 -8.25 -18.40 22.70
CA GLN A 5 -9.03 -17.46 21.88
C GLN A 5 -8.20 -16.40 21.13
N ILE A 6 -6.88 -16.35 21.31
CA ILE A 6 -6.01 -15.41 20.61
C ILE A 6 -5.64 -15.95 19.20
N SER A 7 -5.75 -17.28 18.99
CA SER A 7 -5.29 -17.95 17.77
C SER A 7 -6.30 -17.85 16.60
N GLU A 8 -7.59 -17.75 16.92
CA GLU A 8 -8.69 -17.78 15.94
C GLU A 8 -8.96 -16.43 15.23
N LYS A 9 -8.51 -15.31 15.81
CA LYS A 9 -8.76 -13.95 15.28
C LYS A 9 -7.63 -13.39 14.39
N GLY A 10 -6.55 -14.15 14.20
CA GLY A 10 -5.28 -13.64 13.65
C GLY A 10 -4.89 -14.11 12.24
N ALA A 11 -5.64 -15.01 11.61
CA ALA A 11 -5.32 -15.50 10.27
C ALA A 11 -5.82 -14.54 9.16
N LEU A 12 -5.58 -13.24 9.29
CA LEU A 12 -5.78 -12.33 8.17
C LEU A 12 -4.72 -12.65 7.12
N LEU A 13 -5.15 -13.24 6.00
CA LEU A 13 -4.30 -13.52 4.86
C LEU A 13 -3.46 -12.28 4.51
N GLU A 14 -2.20 -12.53 4.19
CA GLU A 14 -1.29 -11.44 3.83
C GLU A 14 -1.75 -10.77 2.54
N PRO A 15 -1.70 -9.43 2.48
CA PRO A 15 -2.10 -8.70 1.29
C PRO A 15 -1.17 -9.03 0.11
N VAL A 16 -1.77 -9.18 -1.07
CA VAL A 16 -1.06 -9.35 -2.32
C VAL A 16 -1.00 -8.01 -3.03
N GLY A 17 0.20 -7.60 -3.44
CA GLY A 17 0.37 -6.38 -4.22
C GLY A 17 -0.15 -6.55 -5.66
N VAL A 18 -0.45 -5.43 -6.33
CA VAL A 18 -0.91 -5.47 -7.72
C VAL A 18 0.24 -5.81 -8.66
N GLU A 19 0.00 -6.76 -9.56
CA GLU A 19 0.94 -7.17 -10.59
C GLU A 19 1.35 -5.99 -11.49
N GLY A 20 2.63 -5.89 -11.80
CA GLY A 20 3.19 -4.81 -12.62
C GLY A 20 3.38 -3.47 -11.90
N CYS A 21 2.97 -3.34 -10.62
CA CYS A 21 3.29 -2.18 -9.82
C CYS A 21 4.65 -2.35 -9.12
N ALA A 22 5.64 -1.54 -9.50
CA ALA A 22 6.99 -1.61 -8.94
C ALA A 22 7.03 -1.46 -7.41
N THR A 23 6.18 -0.59 -6.83
CA THR A 23 6.09 -0.43 -5.37
C THR A 23 5.56 -1.69 -4.69
N CYS A 24 4.54 -2.32 -5.26
CA CYS A 24 4.01 -3.58 -4.73
C CYS A 24 5.03 -4.72 -4.82
N THR A 25 5.77 -4.82 -5.93
CA THR A 25 6.85 -5.81 -6.09
C THR A 25 7.94 -5.61 -5.03
N ALA A 26 8.45 -4.38 -4.89
CA ALA A 26 9.49 -4.08 -3.91
C ALA A 26 9.05 -4.35 -2.46
N LEU A 27 7.80 -4.05 -2.12
CA LEU A 27 7.24 -4.36 -0.80
C LEU A 27 7.07 -5.87 -0.58
N ALA A 28 6.71 -6.63 -1.62
CA ALA A 28 6.60 -8.08 -1.53
C ALA A 28 7.98 -8.73 -1.32
N GLU A 29 9.01 -8.27 -2.04
CA GLU A 29 10.40 -8.71 -1.88
C GLU A 29 10.94 -8.35 -0.49
N SER A 30 10.73 -7.10 -0.04
CA SER A 30 11.16 -6.65 1.29
C SER A 30 10.49 -7.46 2.40
N ARG A 31 9.21 -7.80 2.23
CA ARG A 31 8.48 -8.67 3.16
C ARG A 31 9.07 -10.07 3.20
N GLN A 32 9.47 -10.64 2.06
CA GLN A 32 10.11 -11.95 2.02
C GLN A 32 11.44 -11.92 2.76
N ILE A 33 12.27 -10.90 2.56
CA ILE A 33 13.53 -10.75 3.30
C ILE A 33 13.25 -10.64 4.81
N ALA A 34 12.24 -9.85 5.20
CA ALA A 34 11.84 -9.74 6.61
C ALA A 34 11.39 -11.08 7.22
N ARG A 35 10.76 -11.97 6.42
CA ARG A 35 10.46 -13.35 6.86
C ARG A 35 11.73 -14.17 7.05
N GLU A 36 12.68 -14.06 6.15
CA GLU A 36 13.94 -14.81 6.21
C GLU A 36 14.77 -14.46 7.45
N VAL A 37 14.66 -13.24 7.95
CA VAL A 37 15.34 -12.77 9.18
C VAL A 37 14.45 -12.76 10.44
N ASP A 38 13.24 -13.31 10.37
CA ASP A 38 12.23 -13.33 11.46
C ASP A 38 11.83 -11.93 11.99
N ASP A 39 11.92 -10.89 11.17
CA ASP A 39 11.50 -9.52 11.50
C ASP A 39 10.00 -9.34 11.27
N LEU A 40 9.20 -9.85 12.22
CA LEU A 40 7.74 -9.75 12.19
C LEU A 40 7.20 -8.30 12.15
N PRO A 41 7.79 -7.31 12.86
CA PRO A 41 7.43 -5.91 12.69
C PRO A 41 7.58 -5.39 11.26
N ALA A 42 8.69 -5.73 10.59
CA ALA A 42 8.90 -5.34 9.19
C ALA A 42 7.92 -6.02 8.22
N VAL A 43 7.58 -7.29 8.47
CA VAL A 43 6.52 -7.99 7.72
C VAL A 43 5.17 -7.25 7.87
N ALA A 44 4.78 -6.92 9.10
CA ALA A 44 3.56 -6.19 9.37
C ALA A 44 3.54 -4.80 8.71
N HIS A 45 4.68 -4.10 8.74
CA HIS A 45 4.84 -2.81 8.10
C HIS A 45 4.65 -2.91 6.57
N CYS A 46 5.30 -3.87 5.90
CA CYS A 46 5.13 -4.11 4.47
C CYS A 46 3.68 -4.44 4.12
N ASN A 47 3.00 -5.25 4.96
CA ASN A 47 1.59 -5.59 4.77
C ASN A 47 0.68 -4.36 4.85
N VAL A 48 0.93 -3.45 5.80
CA VAL A 48 0.19 -2.18 5.90
C VAL A 48 0.43 -1.31 4.66
N GLN A 49 1.67 -1.21 4.19
CA GLN A 49 1.98 -0.44 2.99
C GLN A 49 1.29 -0.99 1.74
N ILE A 50 1.32 -2.30 1.51
CA ILE A 50 0.64 -2.94 0.35
C ILE A 50 -0.88 -2.66 0.39
N ARG A 51 -1.52 -2.77 1.56
CA ARG A 51 -2.96 -2.51 1.70
C ARG A 51 -3.34 -1.07 1.40
N ASN A 52 -2.48 -0.14 1.77
CA ASN A 52 -2.75 1.30 1.65
C ASN A 52 -2.18 1.91 0.37
N HIS A 53 -1.47 1.14 -0.45
CA HIS A 53 -0.85 1.65 -1.66
C HIS A 53 -1.91 1.99 -2.72
N PRO A 54 -2.03 3.25 -3.15
CA PRO A 54 -3.09 3.66 -4.06
C PRO A 54 -2.81 3.16 -5.49
N HIS A 55 -3.71 2.34 -6.05
CA HIS A 55 -3.68 1.89 -7.45
C HIS A 55 -4.64 2.64 -8.37
N ARG A 56 -5.50 3.52 -7.82
CA ARG A 56 -6.29 4.42 -8.66
C ARG A 56 -5.36 5.48 -9.25
N ARG A 57 -5.52 5.71 -10.57
CA ARG A 57 -4.76 6.70 -11.33
C ARG A 57 -4.71 8.03 -10.57
N SER A 58 -3.51 8.56 -10.38
CA SER A 58 -3.28 9.97 -10.04
C SER A 58 -4.04 10.93 -10.99
N THR A 59 -4.43 10.44 -12.17
CA THR A 59 -5.19 11.15 -13.22
C THR A 59 -6.71 11.22 -13.03
N ASP A 60 -7.29 10.77 -11.92
CA ASP A 60 -8.74 10.96 -11.63
C ASP A 60 -9.07 12.40 -11.14
N TRP A 61 -8.18 13.37 -11.36
CA TRP A 61 -8.36 14.80 -11.05
C TRP A 61 -9.43 15.49 -11.92
N ARG A 62 -10.60 14.90 -12.16
CA ARG A 62 -11.65 15.60 -12.94
C ARG A 62 -12.38 16.64 -12.08
N MET A 63 -11.91 17.89 -12.20
CA MET A 63 -12.54 19.20 -11.90
C MET A 63 -12.22 19.88 -10.54
N VAL A 64 -11.10 20.62 -10.49
CA VAL A 64 -11.05 21.95 -9.84
C VAL A 64 -10.22 22.90 -10.73
N ALA A 65 -10.88 23.97 -11.16
CA ALA A 65 -10.35 25.23 -11.67
C ALA A 65 -9.76 25.26 -13.10
N GLU A 66 -10.67 25.30 -14.08
CA GLU A 66 -10.59 26.35 -15.10
C GLU A 66 -10.56 27.71 -14.38
N GLN A 67 -9.41 28.41 -14.41
CA GLN A 67 -9.40 29.84 -14.18
C GLN A 67 -8.26 30.55 -14.93
N ARG A 68 -8.62 30.97 -16.15
CA ARG A 68 -8.23 32.23 -16.81
C ARG A 68 -6.77 32.40 -17.23
N VAL A 69 -6.53 32.03 -18.48
CA VAL A 69 -5.70 32.82 -19.40
C VAL A 69 -6.05 34.32 -19.25
N TRP A 70 -5.07 35.09 -18.78
CA TRP A 70 -4.89 36.50 -19.13
C TRP A 70 -3.56 36.49 -19.93
N GLY A 71 -3.46 36.93 -21.18
CA GLY A 71 -4.22 37.98 -21.82
C GLY A 71 -3.66 39.34 -21.43
N VAL A 72 -2.37 39.62 -21.70
CA VAL A 72 -1.88 40.99 -21.95
C VAL A 72 -0.79 40.91 -23.02
N ALA A 73 -1.17 41.39 -24.21
CA ALA A 73 -0.24 42.02 -25.12
C ALA A 73 0.21 43.35 -24.50
N LEU A 74 1.51 43.62 -24.53
CA LEU A 74 2.13 44.92 -24.80
C LEU A 74 3.65 44.73 -24.95
#